data_AF-A0A917VSH7-F1
#
_entry.id   AF-A0A917VSH7-F1
#
_cell.length_a   1.000
_cell.length_b   1.000
_cell.length_c   1.000
_cell.angle_alpha   90.00
_cell.angle_beta   90.00
_cell.angle_gamma   90.00
#
_symmetry.space_group_name_H-M   'P 1'
#
loop_
_entity.id
_entity.type
_entity.pdbx_description
1 polymer ?
#
loop_
_entity_poly.entity_id
_entity_poly.type
_entity_poly.pdbx_seq_one_letter_code
_entity_poly.pdbx_strand_id
1 'polypeptide(L)'
;MHHRLRAHLLERARTAAGNGVLPAMEAVKYLHRAGGVTPRFFVFSGDGGVFEDSLRPGDAPTVLRLAHEAEGPAAAAAVEFWLDRQPEAFHVHRDSATGDAVAFVAWLRLTEPVDAELKTDPVVAAAWQHTHRRGPVRTGEHIAVARFMVHPTAYQRPSPVMDLMMHRVLAGFIDVDRRAWSFVAFEDAAFWEPLMTYSDHHALQDEGEVALGDRSWTLFAHDWRSMPMDAWLEFTAQEELFGPQSRRATVVPEVAVLSRPEFDSEVRGALRMWHRTDALAKSPLIRSRLVTDQNSDDPVEVLRERLTDAVDQLSADPRDARLHRALAATFFHGATSQEQSAEQLRLPFSTYRRHLSRGLTRVADRLWELEHDAGAPGVKVD
;
A
#
# COMPACT_ATOMS: atom_id res chain seq x y z
N MET A 1 -26.63 -2.48 -19.06
CA MET A 1 -27.01 -1.10 -18.68
C MET A 1 -26.21 -0.61 -17.48
N HIS A 2 -26.21 -1.36 -16.37
CA HIS A 2 -25.47 -1.02 -15.14
C HIS A 2 -23.99 -0.68 -15.35
N HIS A 3 -23.19 -1.56 -15.97
CA HIS A 3 -21.76 -1.30 -16.23
C HIS A 3 -21.49 0.00 -17.02
N ARG A 4 -22.35 0.33 -18.00
CA ARG A 4 -22.21 1.56 -18.79
C ARG A 4 -22.52 2.81 -17.95
N LEU A 5 -23.53 2.75 -17.09
CA LEU A 5 -23.86 3.83 -16.17
C LEU A 5 -22.74 4.05 -15.15
N ARG A 6 -22.27 2.96 -14.53
CA ARG A 6 -21.17 3.00 -13.56
C ARG A 6 -19.89 3.60 -14.16
N ALA A 7 -19.47 3.13 -15.34
CA ALA A 7 -18.31 3.68 -16.04
C ALA A 7 -18.46 5.19 -16.31
N HIS A 8 -19.65 5.63 -16.75
CA HIS A 8 -19.92 7.05 -16.97
C HIS A 8 -19.86 7.89 -15.68
N LEU A 9 -20.40 7.38 -14.57
CA LEU A 9 -20.38 8.08 -13.29
C LEU A 9 -18.96 8.15 -12.69
N LEU A 10 -18.18 7.07 -12.82
CA LEU A 10 -16.77 7.05 -12.39
C LEU A 10 -15.90 8.02 -13.19
N GLU A 11 -16.11 8.09 -14.51
CA GLU A 11 -15.39 9.07 -15.33
C GLU A 11 -15.72 10.51 -14.92
N ARG A 12 -16.99 10.79 -14.62
CA ARG A 12 -17.40 12.08 -14.06
C ARG A 12 -16.77 12.36 -12.71
N ALA A 13 -16.66 11.35 -11.84
CA ALA A 13 -16.03 11.51 -10.53
C ALA A 13 -14.51 11.78 -10.65
N ARG A 14 -13.82 11.07 -11.55
CA ARG A 14 -12.38 11.26 -11.81
C ARG A 14 -12.04 12.65 -12.37
N THR A 15 -12.95 13.24 -13.13
CA THR A 15 -12.75 14.55 -13.78
C THR A 15 -13.40 15.71 -13.02
N ALA A 16 -14.11 15.43 -11.92
CA ALA A 16 -14.77 16.45 -11.13
C ALA A 16 -13.74 17.32 -10.37
N ALA A 17 -14.04 18.61 -10.24
CA ALA A 17 -13.25 19.56 -9.49
C ALA A 17 -14.16 20.49 -8.68
N GLY A 18 -13.62 21.07 -7.60
CA GLY A 18 -14.33 21.97 -6.70
C GLY A 18 -15.65 21.39 -6.19
N ASN A 19 -16.73 22.18 -6.26
CA ASN A 19 -18.06 21.82 -5.76
C ASN A 19 -18.71 20.64 -6.51
N GLY A 20 -18.14 20.21 -7.64
CA GLY A 20 -18.65 19.07 -8.41
C GLY A 20 -18.21 17.70 -7.86
N VAL A 21 -17.21 17.65 -6.98
CA VAL A 21 -16.60 16.40 -6.50
C VAL A 21 -17.60 15.55 -5.71
N LEU A 22 -18.22 16.11 -4.66
CA LEU A 22 -19.14 15.33 -3.82
C LEU A 22 -20.39 14.87 -4.57
N PRO A 23 -21.09 15.70 -5.38
CA PRO A 23 -22.23 15.22 -6.17
C PRO A 23 -21.86 14.11 -7.16
N ALA A 24 -20.66 14.15 -7.74
CA ALA A 24 -20.20 13.07 -8.62
C ALA A 24 -19.96 11.78 -7.84
N MET A 25 -19.36 11.87 -6.64
CA MET A 25 -19.16 10.73 -5.76
C MET A 25 -20.45 10.15 -5.20
N GLU A 26 -21.39 11.00 -4.83
CA GLU A 26 -22.73 10.61 -4.41
C GLU A 26 -23.42 9.80 -5.51
N ALA A 27 -23.35 10.25 -6.76
CA ALA A 27 -23.96 9.52 -7.88
C ALA A 27 -23.36 8.11 -8.05
N VAL A 28 -22.03 7.96 -7.91
CA VAL A 28 -21.36 6.66 -7.90
C VAL A 28 -21.87 5.82 -6.72
N LYS A 29 -21.85 6.39 -5.51
CA LYS A 29 -22.22 5.66 -4.28
C LYS A 29 -23.69 5.27 -4.27
N TYR A 30 -24.56 6.07 -4.88
CA TYR A 30 -25.99 5.82 -5.01
C TYR A 30 -26.29 4.53 -5.77
N LEU A 31 -25.39 4.04 -6.64
CA LEU A 31 -25.57 2.73 -7.28
C LEU A 31 -25.54 1.57 -6.27
N HIS A 32 -24.80 1.72 -5.17
CA HIS A 32 -24.67 0.73 -4.10
C HIS A 32 -25.86 0.72 -3.11
N ARG A 33 -26.84 1.62 -3.26
CA ARG A 33 -27.96 1.79 -2.31
C ARG A 33 -28.92 0.60 -2.21
N ALA A 34 -28.89 -0.29 -3.20
CA ALA A 34 -29.71 -1.51 -3.20
C ALA A 34 -28.93 -2.74 -2.71
N GLY A 35 -27.62 -2.59 -2.41
CA GLY A 35 -26.76 -3.68 -1.95
C GLY A 35 -26.98 -4.01 -0.48
N GLY A 36 -26.44 -5.16 -0.03
CA GLY A 36 -26.64 -5.65 1.35
C GLY A 36 -25.81 -4.94 2.43
N VAL A 37 -24.76 -4.20 2.05
CA VAL A 37 -23.83 -3.56 3.01
C VAL A 37 -24.07 -2.07 3.11
N THR A 38 -23.94 -1.34 1.99
CA THR A 38 -23.92 0.13 1.98
C THR A 38 -25.13 0.81 2.67
N PRO A 39 -26.39 0.33 2.53
CA PRO A 39 -27.55 0.97 3.17
C PRO A 39 -27.56 0.95 4.70
N ARG A 40 -26.70 0.14 5.34
CA ARG A 40 -26.49 0.18 6.80
C ARG A 40 -25.68 1.40 7.23
N PHE A 41 -24.86 1.94 6.34
CA PHE A 41 -23.84 2.93 6.64
C PHE A 41 -24.10 4.31 6.02
N PHE A 42 -24.89 4.34 4.96
CA PHE A 42 -25.27 5.56 4.25
C PHE A 42 -26.78 5.76 4.33
N VAL A 43 -27.19 7.01 4.52
CA VAL A 43 -28.61 7.36 4.59
C VAL A 43 -29.17 7.58 3.18
N PHE A 44 -28.36 8.05 2.22
CA PHE A 44 -28.75 8.33 0.83
C PHE A 44 -29.90 9.32 0.64
N SER A 45 -30.33 9.97 1.73
CA SER A 45 -31.34 11.00 1.72
C SER A 45 -30.84 12.16 2.56
N GLY A 46 -30.62 13.29 1.91
CA GLY A 46 -30.41 14.59 2.54
C GLY A 46 -31.43 15.57 1.96
N ASP A 47 -31.86 16.52 2.78
CA ASP A 47 -32.71 17.64 2.36
C ASP A 47 -31.89 18.80 1.78
N GLY A 48 -30.58 18.62 1.62
CA GLY A 48 -29.66 19.69 1.26
C GLY A 48 -29.39 20.66 2.42
N GLY A 49 -29.75 20.30 3.66
CA GLY A 49 -29.53 21.11 4.86
C GLY A 49 -28.05 21.27 5.26
N VAL A 50 -27.14 20.49 4.67
CA VAL A 50 -25.69 20.63 4.86
C VAL A 50 -24.97 20.52 3.53
N PHE A 51 -23.90 21.31 3.35
CA PHE A 51 -22.98 21.24 2.22
C PHE A 51 -21.52 21.26 2.70
N GLU A 52 -20.62 20.74 1.88
CA GLU A 52 -19.17 20.83 2.14
C GLU A 52 -18.58 22.11 1.56
N ASP A 53 -17.64 22.70 2.28
CA ASP A 53 -16.85 23.84 1.88
C ASP A 53 -15.38 23.67 2.28
N SER A 54 -14.51 24.50 1.71
CA SER A 54 -13.11 24.60 2.14
C SER A 54 -13.02 25.27 3.51
N LEU A 55 -11.95 24.97 4.26
CA LEU A 55 -11.60 25.70 5.47
C LEU A 55 -11.40 27.19 5.16
N ARG A 56 -12.16 28.07 5.80
CA ARG A 56 -12.10 29.52 5.65
C ARG A 56 -11.20 30.16 6.72
N PRO A 57 -10.61 31.34 6.44
CA PRO A 57 -9.96 32.14 7.46
C PRO A 57 -10.94 32.43 8.61
N GLY A 58 -10.60 32.01 9.83
CA GLY A 58 -11.42 32.18 11.03
C GLY A 58 -12.24 30.95 11.44
N ASP A 59 -12.23 29.85 10.68
CA ASP A 59 -12.93 28.62 11.07
C ASP A 59 -12.22 27.85 12.20
N ALA A 60 -10.90 28.05 12.38
CA ALA A 60 -10.09 27.26 13.30
C ALA A 60 -10.68 27.15 14.72
N PRO A 61 -11.15 28.24 15.39
CA PRO A 61 -11.79 28.13 16.69
C PRO A 61 -13.03 27.23 16.70
N THR A 62 -13.83 27.24 15.63
CA THR A 62 -15.02 26.39 15.50
C THR A 62 -14.64 24.94 15.26
N VAL A 63 -13.69 24.67 14.37
CA VAL A 63 -13.17 23.31 14.12
C VAL A 63 -12.59 22.69 15.39
N LEU A 64 -11.80 23.45 16.14
CA LEU A 64 -11.24 23.01 17.42
C LEU A 64 -12.32 22.74 18.47
N ARG A 65 -13.36 23.58 18.54
CA ARG A 65 -14.51 23.36 19.42
C ARG A 65 -15.24 22.06 19.06
N LEU A 66 -15.51 21.82 17.77
CA LEU A 66 -16.17 20.60 17.30
C LEU A 66 -15.33 19.36 17.63
N ALA A 67 -14.01 19.42 17.42
CA ALA A 67 -13.08 18.33 17.78
C ALA A 67 -13.06 18.07 19.29
N HIS A 68 -12.99 19.13 20.09
CA HIS A 68 -12.99 19.00 21.54
C HIS A 68 -14.30 18.39 22.07
N GLU A 69 -15.44 18.81 21.52
CA GLU A 69 -16.75 18.27 21.89
C GLU A 69 -16.91 16.80 21.50
N ALA A 70 -16.48 16.43 20.29
CA ALA A 70 -16.69 15.10 19.75
C ALA A 70 -15.63 14.07 20.15
N GLU A 71 -14.36 14.46 20.24
CA GLU A 71 -13.21 13.56 20.42
C GLU A 71 -12.36 13.91 21.66
N GLY A 72 -12.59 15.06 22.29
CA GLY A 72 -11.89 15.48 23.52
C GLY A 72 -10.63 16.32 23.29
N PRO A 73 -9.97 16.78 24.37
CA PRO A 73 -8.89 17.76 24.31
C PRO A 73 -7.63 17.25 23.61
N ALA A 74 -7.29 15.96 23.77
CA ALA A 74 -6.11 15.38 23.12
C ALA A 74 -6.25 15.36 21.59
N ALA A 75 -7.43 14.99 21.09
CA ALA A 75 -7.73 15.03 19.66
C ALA A 75 -7.82 16.47 19.14
N ALA A 76 -8.42 17.40 19.89
CA ALA A 76 -8.44 18.81 19.53
C ALA A 76 -7.03 19.42 19.38
N ALA A 77 -6.08 19.03 20.24
CA ALA A 77 -4.68 19.44 20.10
C ALA A 77 -4.01 18.86 18.83
N ALA A 78 -4.33 17.61 18.46
CA ALA A 78 -3.88 17.04 17.19
C ALA A 78 -4.50 17.76 15.98
N VAL A 79 -5.78 18.15 16.07
CA VAL A 79 -6.45 18.97 15.05
C VAL A 79 -5.79 20.34 14.92
N GLU A 80 -5.48 21.02 16.03
CA GLU A 80 -4.76 22.30 16.03
C GLU A 80 -3.42 22.18 15.31
N PHE A 81 -2.65 21.16 15.65
CA PHE A 81 -1.37 20.88 15.02
C PHE A 81 -1.49 20.66 13.50
N TRP A 82 -2.53 19.95 13.04
CA TRP A 82 -2.73 19.71 11.61
C TRP A 82 -3.30 20.91 10.87
N LEU A 83 -4.13 21.75 11.51
CA LEU A 83 -4.62 23.00 10.92
C LEU A 83 -3.48 23.97 10.58
N ASP A 84 -2.42 23.99 11.40
CA ASP A 84 -1.24 24.83 11.14
C ASP A 84 -0.37 24.30 9.98
N ARG A 85 -0.45 23.00 9.67
CA ARG A 85 0.50 22.32 8.76
C ARG A 85 -0.10 21.96 7.41
N GLN A 86 -1.34 21.49 7.41
CA GLN A 86 -2.10 21.11 6.22
C GLN A 86 -3.54 21.63 6.32
N PRO A 87 -3.77 22.95 6.39
CA PRO A 87 -5.12 23.51 6.41
C PRO A 87 -5.96 23.09 5.18
N GLU A 88 -5.31 22.84 4.05
CA GLU A 88 -5.92 22.35 2.81
C GLU A 88 -6.49 20.93 2.90
N ALA A 89 -6.04 20.14 3.89
CA ALA A 89 -6.56 18.80 4.13
C ALA A 89 -7.94 18.80 4.81
N PHE A 90 -8.37 19.95 5.35
CA PHE A 90 -9.62 20.10 6.09
C PHE A 90 -10.77 20.56 5.19
N HIS A 91 -11.85 19.78 5.22
CA HIS A 91 -13.12 20.11 4.58
C HIS A 91 -14.19 20.31 5.65
N VAL A 92 -14.82 21.48 5.63
CA VAL A 92 -15.79 21.92 6.64
C VAL A 92 -17.20 21.73 6.09
N HIS A 93 -18.07 21.12 6.87
CA HIS A 93 -19.46 20.92 6.52
C HIS A 93 -20.32 21.96 7.24
N ARG A 94 -21.14 22.65 6.46
CA ARG A 94 -21.89 23.82 6.90
C ARG A 94 -23.38 23.61 6.76
N ASP A 95 -24.10 24.08 7.76
CA ASP A 95 -25.55 24.19 7.68
C ASP A 95 -25.92 25.18 6.57
N SER A 96 -26.81 24.77 5.66
CA SER A 96 -27.18 25.54 4.47
C SER A 96 -28.01 26.78 4.80
N ALA A 97 -28.71 26.81 5.93
CA ALA A 97 -29.57 27.92 6.32
C ALA A 97 -28.80 29.04 7.04
N THR A 98 -27.82 28.66 7.87
CA THR A 98 -27.06 29.57 8.73
C THR A 98 -25.64 29.85 8.19
N GLY A 99 -25.06 28.91 7.44
CA GLY A 99 -23.67 28.94 7.01
C GLY A 99 -22.67 28.51 8.10
N ASP A 100 -23.16 28.11 9.27
CA ASP A 100 -22.34 27.72 10.41
C ASP A 100 -21.67 26.38 10.16
N ALA A 101 -20.40 26.27 10.57
CA ALA A 101 -19.67 25.00 10.53
C ALA A 101 -20.21 24.06 11.62
N VAL A 102 -20.74 22.91 11.19
CA VAL A 102 -21.35 21.91 12.08
C VAL A 102 -20.52 20.63 12.20
N ALA A 103 -19.63 20.39 11.24
CA ALA A 103 -18.80 19.20 11.19
C ALA A 103 -17.57 19.41 10.28
N PHE A 104 -16.57 18.52 10.34
CA PHE A 104 -15.42 18.56 9.43
C PHE A 104 -14.81 17.18 9.21
N VAL A 105 -14.12 17.02 8.08
CA VAL A 105 -13.29 15.86 7.76
C VAL A 105 -11.88 16.32 7.42
N ALA A 106 -10.87 15.52 7.78
CA ALA A 106 -9.48 15.76 7.39
C ALA A 106 -8.93 14.57 6.60
N TRP A 107 -8.46 14.84 5.38
CA TRP A 107 -7.79 13.89 4.50
C TRP A 107 -6.33 14.30 4.34
N LEU A 108 -5.47 13.79 5.22
CA LEU A 108 -4.05 14.17 5.28
C LEU A 108 -3.27 13.50 4.16
N ARG A 109 -2.32 14.24 3.57
CA ARG A 109 -1.36 13.72 2.58
C ARG A 109 0.04 13.77 3.15
N LEU A 110 0.70 12.62 3.29
CA LEU A 110 1.99 12.49 3.97
C LEU A 110 3.02 11.81 3.06
N THR A 111 4.09 12.51 2.73
CA THR A 111 5.13 12.03 1.79
C THR A 111 6.31 11.36 2.49
N GLU A 112 6.61 11.76 3.73
CA GLU A 112 7.68 11.19 4.54
C GLU A 112 7.34 11.28 6.04
N PRO A 113 7.91 10.42 6.89
CA PRO A 113 7.73 10.51 8.34
C PRO A 113 8.44 11.74 8.91
N VAL A 114 7.70 12.57 9.65
CA VAL A 114 8.24 13.75 10.35
C VAL A 114 8.06 13.56 11.86
N ASP A 115 9.15 13.60 12.64
CA ASP A 115 9.14 13.31 14.08
C ASP A 115 8.09 14.08 14.88
N ALA A 116 7.89 15.37 14.56
CA ALA A 116 6.88 16.19 15.23
C ALA A 116 5.44 15.69 14.96
N GLU A 117 5.18 15.17 13.76
CA GLU A 117 3.88 14.62 13.36
C GLU A 117 3.63 13.28 14.04
N LEU A 118 4.64 12.40 14.03
CA LEU A 118 4.55 11.08 14.69
C LEU A 118 4.34 11.22 16.19
N LYS A 119 4.99 12.21 16.81
CA LYS A 119 4.86 12.47 18.26
C LYS A 119 3.50 13.06 18.62
N THR A 120 2.93 13.90 17.75
CA THR A 120 1.69 14.61 18.03
C THR A 120 0.46 13.75 17.73
N ASP A 121 0.54 12.92 16.70
CA ASP A 121 -0.59 12.12 16.24
C ASP A 121 -0.23 10.62 16.13
N PRO A 122 -0.54 9.83 17.18
CA PRO A 122 -0.29 8.39 17.22
C PRO A 122 -0.95 7.61 16.07
N VAL A 123 -2.07 8.10 15.52
CA VAL A 123 -2.75 7.46 14.37
C VAL A 123 -1.87 7.57 13.13
N VAL A 124 -1.27 8.73 12.89
CA VAL A 124 -0.30 8.92 11.80
C VAL A 124 0.97 8.12 12.04
N ALA A 125 1.43 8.02 13.29
CA ALA A 125 2.57 7.17 13.64
C ALA A 125 2.30 5.68 13.33
N ALA A 126 1.10 5.17 13.66
CA ALA A 126 0.70 3.80 13.36
C ALA A 126 0.62 3.54 11.84
N ALA A 127 0.07 4.48 11.07
CA ALA A 127 0.05 4.38 9.61
C ALA A 127 1.47 4.28 9.01
N TRP A 128 2.40 5.11 9.47
CA TRP A 128 3.80 5.01 9.07
C TRP A 128 4.42 3.68 9.50
N GLN A 129 4.22 3.25 10.73
CA GLN A 129 4.74 1.96 11.21
C GLN A 129 4.25 0.78 10.36
N HIS A 130 2.99 0.80 9.94
CA HIS A 130 2.43 -0.21 9.05
C HIS A 130 3.14 -0.22 7.70
N THR A 131 3.28 0.95 7.06
CA THR A 131 3.97 1.02 5.75
C THR A 131 5.42 0.58 5.82
N HIS A 132 6.16 0.93 6.88
CA HIS A 132 7.55 0.48 7.05
C HIS A 132 7.67 -1.05 7.11
N ARG A 133 6.66 -1.73 7.67
CA ARG A 133 6.65 -3.19 7.82
C ARG A 133 6.12 -3.93 6.60
N ARG A 134 5.05 -3.43 5.98
CA ARG A 134 4.29 -4.14 4.93
C ARG A 134 4.62 -3.68 3.51
N GLY A 135 5.20 -2.50 3.34
CA GLY A 135 5.53 -2.01 2.02
C GLY A 135 5.92 -0.54 2.06
N PRO A 136 7.22 -0.23 2.25
CA PRO A 136 7.69 1.14 2.40
C PRO A 136 7.27 2.04 1.24
N VAL A 137 7.04 3.31 1.55
CA VAL A 137 6.73 4.34 0.55
C VAL A 137 7.99 4.63 -0.27
N ARG A 138 7.87 4.62 -1.60
CA ARG A 138 8.99 4.90 -2.50
C ARG A 138 9.14 6.40 -2.74
N THR A 139 10.28 6.83 -3.27
CA THR A 139 10.52 8.24 -3.61
C THR A 139 9.43 8.81 -4.51
N GLY A 140 8.75 9.84 -4.02
CA GLY A 140 7.66 10.53 -4.72
C GLY A 140 6.31 9.82 -4.65
N GLU A 141 6.20 8.71 -3.91
CA GLU A 141 4.92 8.19 -3.43
C GLU A 141 4.50 8.91 -2.13
N HIS A 142 3.25 8.72 -1.70
CA HIS A 142 2.74 9.22 -0.42
C HIS A 142 1.73 8.25 0.21
N ILE A 143 1.44 8.43 1.50
CA ILE A 143 0.28 7.85 2.17
C ILE A 143 -0.80 8.91 2.35
N ALA A 144 -2.06 8.48 2.35
CA ALA A 144 -3.19 9.35 2.70
C ALA A 144 -3.96 8.81 3.90
N VAL A 145 -4.43 9.69 4.79
CA VAL A 145 -5.12 9.30 6.02
C VAL A 145 -6.40 10.12 6.17
N ALA A 146 -7.56 9.46 6.10
CA ALA A 146 -8.82 10.01 6.61
C ALA A 146 -8.75 9.99 8.15
N ARG A 147 -8.20 11.07 8.71
CA ARG A 147 -7.77 11.14 10.11
C ARG A 147 -8.86 11.57 11.07
N PHE A 148 -9.64 12.57 10.68
CA PHE A 148 -10.73 13.14 11.48
C PHE A 148 -12.02 13.10 10.68
N MET A 149 -13.12 12.65 11.28
CA MET A 149 -14.48 12.67 10.73
C MET A 149 -15.43 13.06 11.85
N VAL A 150 -15.52 14.37 12.09
CA VAL A 150 -16.07 14.93 13.33
C VAL A 150 -17.40 15.59 13.06
N HIS A 151 -18.45 15.01 13.65
CA HIS A 151 -19.78 15.60 13.72
C HIS A 151 -20.35 15.33 15.12
N PRO A 152 -20.30 16.27 16.08
CA PRO A 152 -20.64 16.00 17.48
C PRO A 152 -22.01 15.37 17.70
N THR A 153 -23.03 15.78 16.93
CA THR A 153 -24.42 15.34 17.14
C THR A 153 -24.68 13.90 16.67
N ALA A 154 -23.89 13.39 15.73
CA ALA A 154 -24.01 12.03 15.19
C ALA A 154 -22.61 11.43 14.92
N TYR A 155 -21.73 11.54 15.91
CA TYR A 155 -20.30 11.22 15.77
C TYR A 155 -20.11 9.77 15.28
N GLN A 156 -19.50 9.63 14.10
CA GLN A 156 -19.26 8.36 13.41
C GLN A 156 -20.49 7.42 13.36
N ARG A 157 -21.67 7.99 13.12
CA ARG A 157 -22.91 7.27 12.85
C ARG A 157 -23.55 7.70 11.53
N PRO A 158 -24.33 6.82 10.86
CA PRO A 158 -25.01 7.16 9.61
C PRO A 158 -25.84 8.45 9.77
N SER A 159 -25.55 9.43 8.92
CA SER A 159 -26.21 10.73 8.87
C SER A 159 -25.91 11.39 7.53
N PRO A 160 -26.72 12.37 7.06
CA PRO A 160 -26.41 13.10 5.82
C PRO A 160 -25.02 13.74 5.82
N VAL A 161 -24.56 14.20 6.99
CA VAL A 161 -23.21 14.77 7.17
C VAL A 161 -22.13 13.68 7.01
N MET A 162 -22.33 12.51 7.61
CA MET A 162 -21.39 11.39 7.47
C MET A 162 -21.33 10.89 6.01
N ASP A 163 -22.46 10.88 5.29
CA ASP A 163 -22.48 10.54 3.86
C ASP A 163 -21.55 11.47 3.06
N LEU A 164 -21.62 12.79 3.29
CA LEU A 164 -20.74 13.78 2.64
C LEU A 164 -19.26 13.55 3.00
N MET A 165 -18.95 13.29 4.27
CA MET A 165 -17.58 12.97 4.69
C MET A 165 -17.06 11.70 4.01
N MET A 166 -17.87 10.65 3.92
CA MET A 166 -17.48 9.42 3.26
C MET A 166 -17.35 9.60 1.74
N HIS A 167 -18.16 10.46 1.12
CA HIS A 167 -17.98 10.84 -0.29
C HIS A 167 -16.66 11.57 -0.51
N ARG A 168 -16.23 12.44 0.43
CA ARG A 168 -14.91 13.10 0.39
C ARG A 168 -13.77 12.08 0.51
N VAL A 169 -13.89 11.13 1.43
CA VAL A 169 -12.91 10.03 1.58
C VAL A 169 -12.84 9.18 0.30
N LEU A 170 -13.97 8.82 -0.29
CA LEU A 170 -14.03 8.08 -1.56
C LEU A 170 -13.46 8.88 -2.74
N ALA A 171 -13.68 10.20 -2.79
CA ALA A 171 -13.02 11.07 -3.76
C ALA A 171 -11.49 11.02 -3.58
N GLY A 172 -11.03 11.05 -2.33
CA GLY A 172 -9.62 10.87 -1.97
C GLY A 172 -9.06 9.53 -2.41
N PHE A 173 -9.86 8.46 -2.44
CA PHE A 173 -9.44 7.16 -2.99
C PHE A 173 -9.26 7.20 -4.50
N ILE A 174 -10.10 7.94 -5.23
CA ILE A 174 -10.05 8.00 -6.70
C ILE A 174 -8.99 8.98 -7.22
N ASP A 175 -8.57 9.94 -6.40
CA ASP A 175 -7.47 10.86 -6.71
C ASP A 175 -6.11 10.17 -6.49
N VAL A 176 -5.57 9.49 -7.51
CA VAL A 176 -4.50 8.48 -7.34
C VAL A 176 -3.06 8.95 -7.49
N ASP A 177 -2.76 10.24 -7.66
CA ASP A 177 -1.42 10.66 -8.07
C ASP A 177 -0.32 10.21 -7.08
N ARG A 178 0.32 9.08 -7.43
CA ARG A 178 1.40 8.37 -6.71
C ARG A 178 1.06 8.02 -5.26
N ARG A 179 -0.17 7.59 -4.96
CA ARG A 179 -0.50 7.07 -3.61
C ARG A 179 -0.08 5.61 -3.46
N ALA A 180 0.66 5.30 -2.40
CA ALA A 180 1.00 3.92 -2.05
C ALA A 180 -0.07 3.29 -1.16
N TRP A 181 -0.50 4.00 -0.13
CA TRP A 181 -1.46 3.52 0.86
C TRP A 181 -2.54 4.56 1.16
N SER A 182 -3.77 4.11 1.41
CA SER A 182 -4.78 4.91 2.10
C SER A 182 -5.14 4.26 3.44
N PHE A 183 -5.40 5.11 4.43
CA PHE A 183 -5.84 4.72 5.75
C PHE A 183 -7.11 5.46 6.13
N VAL A 184 -8.04 4.77 6.81
CA VAL A 184 -9.23 5.39 7.40
C VAL A 184 -9.28 5.05 8.87
N ALA A 185 -9.39 6.07 9.72
CA ALA A 185 -9.44 5.91 11.17
C ALA A 185 -10.88 5.98 11.68
N PHE A 186 -11.31 4.94 12.41
CA PHE A 186 -12.62 4.89 13.09
C PHE A 186 -12.44 4.54 14.56
N GLU A 187 -13.27 5.11 15.42
CA GLU A 187 -13.32 4.74 16.85
C GLU A 187 -14.03 3.40 17.04
N ASP A 188 -15.23 3.23 16.46
CA ASP A 188 -16.00 1.99 16.54
C ASP A 188 -15.67 1.07 15.35
N ALA A 189 -14.53 0.39 15.45
CA ALA A 189 -14.04 -0.51 14.40
C ALA A 189 -15.05 -1.62 14.05
N ALA A 190 -15.68 -2.22 15.07
CA ALA A 190 -16.64 -3.31 14.88
C ALA A 190 -17.88 -2.86 14.09
N PHE A 191 -18.32 -1.60 14.28
CA PHE A 191 -19.38 -1.05 13.46
C PHE A 191 -18.95 -0.88 12.00
N TRP A 192 -17.77 -0.30 11.75
CA TRP A 192 -17.32 0.11 10.41
C TRP A 192 -16.62 -0.97 9.57
N GLU A 193 -16.11 -2.02 10.20
CA GLU A 193 -15.37 -3.10 9.54
C GLU A 193 -16.11 -3.71 8.32
N PRO A 194 -17.42 -3.99 8.36
CA PRO A 194 -18.12 -4.50 7.19
C PRO A 194 -18.06 -3.56 5.97
N LEU A 195 -18.12 -2.24 6.18
CA LEU A 195 -18.01 -1.26 5.10
C LEU A 195 -16.57 -1.13 4.58
N MET A 196 -15.59 -1.19 5.48
CA MET A 196 -14.18 -1.11 5.11
C MET A 196 -13.77 -2.35 4.31
N THR A 197 -14.15 -3.55 4.77
CA THR A 197 -13.95 -4.81 4.05
C THR A 197 -14.62 -4.78 2.67
N TYR A 198 -15.85 -4.28 2.58
CA TYR A 198 -16.56 -4.08 1.31
C TYR A 198 -15.81 -3.16 0.32
N SER A 199 -14.98 -2.28 0.84
CA SER A 199 -14.15 -1.35 0.06
C SER A 199 -12.67 -1.80 0.00
N ASP A 200 -12.39 -3.06 0.33
CA ASP A 200 -11.05 -3.66 0.41
C ASP A 200 -10.05 -2.91 1.31
N HIS A 201 -10.55 -2.25 2.36
CA HIS A 201 -9.74 -1.66 3.41
C HIS A 201 -9.77 -2.58 4.64
N HIS A 202 -8.60 -3.02 5.10
CA HIS A 202 -8.48 -4.04 6.13
C HIS A 202 -7.88 -3.46 7.41
N ALA A 203 -8.40 -3.87 8.57
CA ALA A 203 -7.90 -3.41 9.86
C ALA A 203 -6.43 -3.78 10.06
N LEU A 204 -5.66 -2.86 10.64
CA LEU A 204 -4.26 -3.05 11.04
C LEU A 204 -4.13 -4.07 12.18
N GLN A 205 -3.99 -5.35 11.83
CA GLN A 205 -3.98 -6.46 12.80
C GLN A 205 -2.80 -6.38 13.79
N ASP A 206 -1.63 -5.90 13.33
CA ASP A 206 -0.41 -5.89 14.12
C ASP A 206 -0.30 -4.67 15.05
N GLU A 207 -0.98 -3.57 14.72
CA GLU A 207 -1.01 -2.32 15.48
C GLU A 207 -2.17 -2.27 16.47
N GLY A 208 -3.30 -2.92 16.14
CA GLY A 208 -4.50 -2.90 16.96
C GLY A 208 -5.11 -1.50 17.11
N GLU A 209 -5.73 -1.26 18.25
CA GLU A 209 -6.29 0.04 18.60
C GLU A 209 -5.20 1.04 19.00
N VAL A 210 -5.26 2.24 18.42
CA VAL A 210 -4.33 3.34 18.66
C VAL A 210 -4.99 4.36 19.58
N ALA A 211 -4.46 4.50 20.80
CA ALA A 211 -4.98 5.42 21.79
C ALA A 211 -4.47 6.87 21.58
N LEU A 212 -5.36 7.84 21.81
CA LEU A 212 -5.04 9.27 21.91
C LEU A 212 -5.99 9.91 22.93
N GLY A 213 -5.46 10.24 24.11
CA GLY A 213 -6.27 10.65 25.26
C GLY A 213 -7.11 9.49 25.79
N ASP A 214 -8.40 9.73 26.01
CA ASP A 214 -9.34 8.72 26.54
C ASP A 214 -10.05 7.92 25.44
N ARG A 215 -9.58 8.04 24.19
CA ARG A 215 -10.19 7.41 23.00
C ARG A 215 -9.18 6.58 22.24
N SER A 216 -9.70 5.64 21.46
CA SER A 216 -8.92 4.72 20.64
C SER A 216 -9.49 4.65 19.23
N TRP A 217 -8.61 4.50 18.24
CA TRP A 217 -9.00 4.34 16.84
C TRP A 217 -8.39 3.08 16.26
N THR A 218 -9.13 2.40 15.39
CA THR A 218 -8.59 1.39 14.50
C THR A 218 -8.38 2.00 13.12
N LEU A 219 -7.23 1.74 12.52
CA LEU A 219 -6.96 2.10 11.13
C LEU A 219 -7.31 0.93 10.22
N PHE A 220 -7.98 1.26 9.12
CA PHE A 220 -8.22 0.36 8.00
C PHE A 220 -7.37 0.81 6.82
N ALA A 221 -6.56 -0.09 6.25
CA ALA A 221 -5.61 0.23 5.20
C ALA A 221 -5.91 -0.46 3.89
N HIS A 222 -5.51 0.19 2.80
CA HIS A 222 -5.50 -0.36 1.46
C HIS A 222 -4.17 -0.04 0.77
N ASP A 223 -3.52 -1.06 0.21
CA ASP A 223 -2.30 -0.93 -0.60
C ASP A 223 -2.66 -0.80 -2.08
N TRP A 224 -2.58 0.42 -2.59
CA TRP A 224 -2.90 0.73 -3.98
C TRP A 224 -1.91 0.12 -4.98
N ARG A 225 -0.77 -0.40 -4.54
CA ARG A 225 0.19 -1.11 -5.41
C ARG A 225 -0.18 -2.58 -5.53
N SER A 226 -0.69 -3.17 -4.45
CA SER A 226 -1.17 -4.55 -4.42
C SER A 226 -2.52 -4.70 -5.11
N MET A 227 -3.41 -3.71 -4.96
CA MET A 227 -4.65 -3.61 -5.70
C MET A 227 -4.79 -2.23 -6.35
N PRO A 228 -4.28 -2.07 -7.58
CA PRO A 228 -4.41 -0.81 -8.32
C PRO A 228 -5.85 -0.38 -8.53
N MET A 229 -6.03 0.93 -8.75
CA MET A 229 -7.33 1.59 -8.91
C MET A 229 -8.31 0.82 -9.81
N ASP A 230 -7.89 0.40 -11.01
CA ASP A 230 -8.81 -0.28 -11.94
C ASP A 230 -9.24 -1.66 -11.41
N ALA A 231 -8.34 -2.38 -10.73
CA ALA A 231 -8.68 -3.64 -10.07
C ALA A 231 -9.64 -3.40 -8.89
N TRP A 232 -9.39 -2.37 -8.08
CA TRP A 232 -10.25 -1.95 -6.98
C TRP A 232 -11.66 -1.54 -7.46
N LEU A 233 -11.74 -0.82 -8.58
CA LEU A 233 -13.01 -0.43 -9.20
C LEU A 233 -13.78 -1.63 -9.75
N GLU A 234 -13.11 -2.63 -10.29
CA GLU A 234 -13.77 -3.87 -10.73
C GLU A 234 -14.26 -4.66 -9.51
N PHE A 235 -13.45 -4.84 -8.48
CA PHE A 235 -13.85 -5.51 -7.24
C PHE A 235 -15.08 -4.86 -6.60
N THR A 236 -15.05 -3.55 -6.41
CA THR A 236 -16.21 -2.83 -5.85
C THR A 236 -17.45 -2.91 -6.75
N ALA A 237 -17.30 -3.09 -8.07
CA ALA A 237 -18.42 -3.36 -8.97
C ALA A 237 -19.02 -4.76 -8.77
N GLN A 238 -18.18 -5.76 -8.52
CA GLN A 238 -18.62 -7.12 -8.22
C GLN A 238 -19.37 -7.16 -6.88
N GLU A 239 -18.82 -6.50 -5.87
CA GLU A 239 -19.45 -6.31 -4.56
C GLU A 239 -20.80 -5.57 -4.65
N GLU A 240 -20.90 -4.58 -5.54
CA GLU A 240 -22.13 -3.83 -5.84
C GLU A 240 -23.21 -4.69 -6.50
N LEU A 241 -22.83 -5.51 -7.49
CA LEU A 241 -23.77 -6.30 -8.30
C LEU A 241 -24.20 -7.60 -7.65
N PHE A 242 -23.28 -8.27 -6.95
CA PHE A 242 -23.46 -9.63 -6.45
C PHE A 242 -23.44 -9.72 -4.93
N GLY A 243 -23.22 -8.59 -4.24
CA GLY A 243 -23.05 -8.54 -2.79
C GLY A 243 -21.65 -9.01 -2.37
N PRO A 244 -21.41 -9.07 -1.04
CA PRO A 244 -20.11 -9.46 -0.50
C PRO A 244 -19.65 -10.82 -1.01
N GLN A 245 -18.66 -10.79 -1.89
CA GLN A 245 -17.94 -11.97 -2.30
C GLN A 245 -16.88 -12.21 -1.23
N SER A 246 -16.93 -13.37 -0.56
CA SER A 246 -15.88 -13.76 0.36
C SER A 246 -14.56 -13.80 -0.39
N ARG A 247 -13.80 -12.71 -0.32
CA ARG A 247 -12.42 -12.68 -0.77
C ARG A 247 -11.68 -13.59 0.21
N ARG A 248 -11.48 -14.86 -0.16
CA ARG A 248 -10.25 -15.53 0.27
C ARG A 248 -9.17 -14.58 -0.20
N ALA A 249 -8.44 -13.99 0.74
CA ALA A 249 -7.24 -13.21 0.43
C ALA A 249 -6.50 -13.99 -0.63
N THR A 250 -6.58 -13.54 -1.87
CA THR A 250 -5.69 -14.02 -2.89
C THR A 250 -4.41 -13.37 -2.42
N VAL A 251 -3.62 -14.14 -1.67
CA VAL A 251 -2.24 -13.79 -1.38
C VAL A 251 -1.61 -13.75 -2.75
N VAL A 252 -1.75 -12.61 -3.43
CA VAL A 252 -0.83 -12.24 -4.49
C VAL A 252 0.50 -12.25 -3.74
N PRO A 253 1.40 -13.20 -4.04
CA PRO A 253 2.64 -13.32 -3.29
C PRO A 253 3.29 -11.94 -3.32
N GLU A 254 3.39 -11.35 -2.13
CA GLU A 254 3.96 -10.03 -1.86
C GLU A 254 5.34 -10.02 -2.51
N VAL A 255 5.44 -9.42 -3.70
CA VAL A 255 6.68 -9.43 -4.45
C VAL A 255 7.70 -8.71 -3.61
N ALA A 256 8.74 -9.41 -3.16
CA ALA A 256 9.78 -8.83 -2.33
C ALA A 256 10.55 -7.81 -3.19
N VAL A 257 10.39 -6.52 -2.90
CA VAL A 257 11.15 -5.44 -3.54
C VAL A 257 12.44 -5.28 -2.76
N LEU A 258 13.48 -6.00 -3.18
CA LEU A 258 14.81 -5.94 -2.57
C LEU A 258 15.56 -4.72 -3.11
N SER A 259 16.20 -3.95 -2.23
CA SER A 259 17.20 -2.99 -2.68
C SER A 259 18.40 -3.73 -3.31
N ARG A 260 19.19 -3.05 -4.15
CA ARG A 260 20.36 -3.69 -4.78
C ARG A 260 21.31 -4.35 -3.77
N PRO A 261 21.71 -3.72 -2.64
CA PRO A 261 22.58 -4.36 -1.67
C PRO A 261 21.96 -5.59 -0.99
N GLU A 262 20.65 -5.56 -0.72
CA GLU A 262 19.92 -6.70 -0.13
C GLU A 262 19.85 -7.86 -1.12
N PHE A 263 19.49 -7.57 -2.37
CA PHE A 263 19.46 -8.56 -3.45
C PHE A 263 20.81 -9.25 -3.64
N ASP A 264 21.88 -8.45 -3.71
CA ASP A 264 23.26 -8.92 -3.77
C ASP A 264 23.62 -9.87 -2.60
N SER A 265 23.14 -9.56 -1.39
CA SER A 265 23.35 -10.40 -0.21
C SER A 265 22.57 -11.71 -0.32
N GLU A 266 21.30 -11.63 -0.74
CA GLU A 266 20.42 -12.77 -0.86
C GLU A 266 20.86 -13.75 -1.96
N VAL A 267 21.36 -13.27 -3.11
CA VAL A 267 21.93 -14.13 -4.16
C VAL A 267 23.13 -14.92 -3.63
N ARG A 268 24.01 -14.26 -2.86
CA ARG A 268 25.17 -14.93 -2.22
C ARG A 268 24.72 -15.92 -1.16
N GLY A 269 23.68 -15.59 -0.39
CA GLY A 269 23.09 -16.47 0.60
C GLY A 269 22.48 -17.73 -0.04
N ALA A 270 21.69 -17.55 -1.09
CA ALA A 270 21.04 -18.61 -1.84
C ALA A 270 22.05 -19.58 -2.47
N LEU A 271 23.12 -19.08 -3.11
CA LEU A 271 24.18 -19.95 -3.65
C LEU A 271 24.88 -20.78 -2.55
N ARG A 272 25.09 -20.23 -1.35
CA ARG A 272 25.65 -21.00 -0.22
C ARG A 272 24.68 -22.08 0.29
N MET A 273 23.39 -21.81 0.22
CA MET A 273 22.32 -22.70 0.69
C MET A 273 21.72 -23.53 -0.45
N TRP A 274 22.41 -23.62 -1.59
CA TRP A 274 21.94 -24.26 -2.83
C TRP A 274 21.31 -25.65 -2.62
N HIS A 275 21.99 -26.51 -1.87
CA HIS A 275 21.54 -27.88 -1.60
C HIS A 275 20.44 -27.97 -0.53
N ARG A 276 20.10 -26.87 0.15
CA ARG A 276 19.12 -26.83 1.24
C ARG A 276 17.79 -26.25 0.76
N THR A 277 16.92 -27.14 0.28
CA THR A 277 15.58 -26.78 -0.21
C THR A 277 14.78 -25.97 0.83
N ASP A 278 14.84 -26.36 2.11
CA ASP A 278 14.16 -25.70 3.23
C ASP A 278 14.63 -24.26 3.47
N ALA A 279 15.91 -23.99 3.21
CA ALA A 279 16.51 -22.69 3.40
C ALA A 279 16.27 -21.78 2.17
N LEU A 280 16.35 -22.34 0.96
CA LEU A 280 15.99 -21.61 -0.27
C LEU A 280 14.53 -21.17 -0.26
N ALA A 281 13.60 -22.02 0.19
CA ALA A 281 12.18 -21.69 0.32
C ALA A 281 11.91 -20.46 1.22
N LYS A 282 12.83 -20.13 2.13
CA LYS A 282 12.74 -18.98 3.04
C LYS A 282 13.44 -17.73 2.52
N SER A 283 14.19 -17.82 1.41
CA SER A 283 14.87 -16.66 0.84
C SER A 283 13.84 -15.67 0.30
N PRO A 284 14.01 -14.36 0.54
CA PRO A 284 13.23 -13.31 -0.11
C PRO A 284 13.23 -13.40 -1.64
N LEU A 285 14.25 -14.01 -2.27
CA LEU A 285 14.32 -14.21 -3.73
C LEU A 285 13.18 -15.08 -4.28
N ILE A 286 12.60 -15.99 -3.49
CA ILE A 286 11.42 -16.79 -3.89
C ILE A 286 10.22 -15.90 -4.22
N ARG A 287 10.15 -14.73 -3.57
CA ARG A 287 9.10 -13.74 -3.79
C ARG A 287 9.54 -12.63 -4.74
N SER A 288 10.73 -12.69 -5.33
CA SER A 288 11.18 -11.71 -6.32
C SER A 288 10.55 -12.01 -7.69
N ARG A 289 10.57 -11.02 -8.60
CA ARG A 289 10.04 -11.17 -9.96
C ARG A 289 10.73 -12.26 -10.77
N LEU A 290 11.96 -12.62 -10.39
CA LEU A 290 12.71 -13.73 -11.01
C LEU A 290 11.99 -15.07 -10.97
N VAL A 291 11.12 -15.25 -9.96
CA VAL A 291 10.43 -16.51 -9.68
C VAL A 291 8.93 -16.38 -9.91
N THR A 292 8.31 -15.26 -9.52
CA THR A 292 6.85 -15.11 -9.55
C THR A 292 6.24 -15.06 -10.96
N ASP A 293 7.00 -14.65 -11.97
CA ASP A 293 6.47 -14.46 -13.34
C ASP A 293 6.17 -15.77 -14.09
N GLN A 294 6.61 -16.92 -13.56
CA GLN A 294 6.48 -18.21 -14.26
C GLN A 294 5.23 -19.02 -13.90
N ASN A 295 4.40 -18.59 -12.94
CA ASN A 295 3.22 -19.35 -12.46
C ASN A 295 3.53 -20.85 -12.24
N SER A 296 4.69 -21.14 -11.62
CA SER A 296 5.14 -22.51 -11.37
C SER A 296 4.66 -23.00 -10.00
N ASP A 297 4.28 -24.28 -9.93
CA ASP A 297 3.90 -24.97 -8.68
C ASP A 297 5.12 -25.24 -7.76
N ASP A 298 6.35 -25.05 -8.24
CA ASP A 298 7.59 -25.17 -7.45
C ASP A 298 8.51 -23.94 -7.59
N PRO A 299 8.30 -22.90 -6.76
CA PRO A 299 9.11 -21.67 -6.77
C PRO A 299 10.59 -21.90 -6.42
N VAL A 300 10.91 -22.94 -5.65
CA VAL A 300 12.28 -23.23 -5.22
C VAL A 300 13.07 -23.77 -6.40
N GLU A 301 12.47 -24.63 -7.20
CA GLU A 301 13.11 -25.16 -8.40
C GLU A 301 13.32 -24.07 -9.46
N VAL A 302 12.36 -23.16 -9.63
CA VAL A 302 12.54 -21.99 -10.51
C VAL A 302 13.70 -21.11 -10.05
N LEU A 303 13.81 -20.82 -8.74
CA LEU A 303 14.94 -20.06 -8.22
C LEU A 303 16.26 -20.79 -8.47
N ARG A 304 16.26 -22.12 -8.36
CA ARG A 304 17.43 -22.94 -8.66
C ARG A 304 17.87 -22.82 -10.11
N GLU A 305 16.94 -23.02 -11.03
CA GLU A 305 17.20 -22.89 -12.46
C GLU A 305 17.80 -21.51 -12.77
N ARG A 306 17.22 -20.43 -12.25
CA ARG A 306 17.74 -19.06 -12.47
C ARG A 306 19.17 -18.86 -11.98
N LEU A 307 19.48 -19.33 -10.77
CA LEU A 307 20.83 -19.24 -10.22
C LEU A 307 21.83 -20.08 -11.03
N THR A 308 21.42 -21.27 -11.49
CA THR A 308 22.26 -22.17 -12.30
C THR A 308 22.53 -21.54 -13.66
N ASP A 309 21.48 -21.09 -14.35
CA ASP A 309 21.57 -20.43 -15.66
C ASP A 309 22.50 -19.21 -15.60
N ALA A 310 22.37 -18.39 -14.56
CA ALA A 310 23.21 -17.21 -14.40
C ALA A 310 24.69 -17.56 -14.17
N VAL A 311 24.98 -18.66 -13.47
CA VAL A 311 26.35 -19.16 -13.30
C VAL A 311 26.87 -19.75 -14.62
N ASP A 312 26.08 -20.57 -15.30
CA ASP A 312 26.46 -21.25 -16.54
C ASP A 312 26.68 -20.25 -17.69
N GLN A 313 25.91 -19.15 -17.74
CA GLN A 313 26.11 -18.08 -18.72
C GLN A 313 27.50 -17.44 -18.65
N LEU A 314 28.17 -17.47 -17.49
CA LEU A 314 29.56 -16.98 -17.38
C LEU A 314 30.56 -17.84 -18.18
N SER A 315 30.20 -19.08 -18.52
CA SER A 315 31.03 -19.95 -19.36
C SER A 315 31.01 -19.55 -20.84
N ALA A 316 30.01 -18.77 -21.27
CA ALA A 316 29.84 -18.33 -22.66
C ALA A 316 30.89 -17.28 -23.09
N ASP A 317 31.40 -16.45 -22.16
CA ASP A 317 32.53 -15.56 -22.41
C ASP A 317 33.85 -16.22 -21.97
N PRO A 318 34.83 -16.42 -22.88
CA PRO A 318 36.16 -16.94 -22.55
C PRO A 318 36.88 -16.18 -21.42
N ARG A 319 36.56 -14.90 -21.21
CA ARG A 319 37.12 -14.07 -20.13
C ARG A 319 36.55 -14.42 -18.76
N ASP A 320 35.28 -14.83 -18.70
CA ASP A 320 34.55 -15.11 -17.48
C ASP A 320 34.47 -16.62 -17.17
N ALA A 321 34.92 -17.49 -18.07
CA ALA A 321 35.03 -18.94 -17.87
C ALA A 321 35.84 -19.34 -16.61
N ARG A 322 36.77 -18.48 -16.15
CA ARG A 322 37.51 -18.68 -14.89
C ARG A 322 36.66 -18.39 -13.64
N LEU A 323 35.71 -17.46 -13.76
CA LEU A 323 34.74 -17.13 -12.71
C LEU A 323 33.72 -18.26 -12.58
N HIS A 324 33.19 -18.74 -13.71
CA HIS A 324 32.31 -19.92 -13.77
C HIS A 324 32.93 -21.12 -13.03
N ARG A 325 34.17 -21.49 -13.39
CA ARG A 325 34.87 -22.62 -12.75
C ARG A 325 35.03 -22.46 -11.24
N ALA A 326 35.31 -21.25 -10.77
CA ALA A 326 35.41 -20.98 -9.34
C ALA A 326 34.05 -21.19 -8.65
N LEU A 327 32.98 -20.57 -9.17
CA LEU A 327 31.62 -20.69 -8.62
C LEU A 327 31.10 -22.13 -8.61
N ALA A 328 31.23 -22.84 -9.73
CA ALA A 328 30.76 -24.22 -9.84
C ALA A 328 31.50 -25.14 -8.86
N ALA A 329 32.81 -24.98 -8.72
CA ALA A 329 33.60 -25.72 -7.73
C ALA A 329 33.24 -25.37 -6.27
N THR A 330 32.78 -24.15 -5.99
CA THR A 330 32.37 -23.73 -4.64
C THR A 330 30.98 -24.24 -4.26
N PHE A 331 30.00 -24.10 -5.16
CA PHE A 331 28.59 -24.22 -4.78
C PHE A 331 27.90 -25.47 -5.29
N PHE A 332 28.39 -26.09 -6.37
CA PHE A 332 27.71 -27.22 -7.02
C PHE A 332 28.44 -28.55 -6.90
N HIS A 333 29.78 -28.53 -6.79
CA HIS A 333 30.59 -29.74 -6.78
C HIS A 333 30.96 -30.28 -5.38
N GLY A 334 30.24 -29.86 -4.33
CA GLY A 334 30.30 -30.49 -3.01
C GLY A 334 31.65 -30.38 -2.26
N ALA A 335 32.50 -29.41 -2.60
CA ALA A 335 33.74 -29.18 -1.86
C ALA A 335 33.45 -28.73 -0.42
N THR A 336 34.21 -29.25 0.55
CA THR A 336 33.98 -28.98 1.98
C THR A 336 34.56 -27.63 2.42
N SER A 337 35.43 -27.01 1.61
CA SER A 337 36.03 -25.70 1.86
C SER A 337 36.47 -25.00 0.57
N GLN A 338 36.66 -23.68 0.65
CA GLN A 338 37.16 -22.86 -0.45
C GLN A 338 38.62 -23.19 -0.83
N GLU A 339 39.46 -23.52 0.15
CA GLU A 339 40.84 -23.96 -0.06
C GLU A 339 40.87 -25.25 -0.90
N GLN A 340 40.00 -26.21 -0.57
CA GLN A 340 39.87 -27.45 -1.35
C GLN A 340 39.42 -27.19 -2.79
N SER A 341 38.46 -26.29 -3.01
CA SER A 341 38.06 -25.87 -4.36
C SER A 341 39.23 -25.21 -5.13
N ALA A 342 40.06 -24.41 -4.46
CA ALA A 342 41.22 -23.77 -5.07
C ALA A 342 42.29 -24.81 -5.49
N GLU A 343 42.55 -25.80 -4.64
CA GLU A 343 43.46 -26.92 -4.93
C GLU A 343 42.98 -27.76 -6.10
N GLN A 344 41.68 -28.12 -6.14
CA GLN A 344 41.07 -28.87 -7.25
C GLN A 344 41.23 -28.13 -8.59
N LEU A 345 41.09 -26.80 -8.56
CA LEU A 345 41.27 -25.95 -9.73
C LEU A 345 42.75 -25.65 -10.05
N ARG A 346 43.69 -26.10 -9.20
CA ARG A 346 45.13 -25.82 -9.27
C ARG A 346 45.44 -24.33 -9.33
N LEU A 347 44.74 -23.55 -8.50
CA LEU A 347 44.91 -22.10 -8.40
C LEU A 347 45.48 -21.70 -7.03
N PRO A 348 46.33 -20.65 -6.96
CA PRO A 348 46.63 -20.00 -5.70
C PRO A 348 45.33 -19.52 -5.03
N PHE A 349 45.22 -19.67 -3.70
CA PHE A 349 44.01 -19.34 -2.96
C PHE A 349 43.56 -17.88 -3.14
N SER A 350 44.51 -16.93 -3.20
CA SER A 350 44.22 -15.52 -3.47
C SER A 350 43.60 -15.28 -4.85
N THR A 351 44.10 -15.99 -5.88
CA THR A 351 43.56 -15.96 -7.24
C THR A 351 42.16 -16.56 -7.30
N TYR A 352 41.95 -17.70 -6.63
CA TYR A 352 40.64 -18.32 -6.49
C TYR A 352 39.62 -17.38 -5.83
N ARG A 353 39.96 -16.79 -4.67
CA ARG A 353 39.07 -15.86 -3.96
C ARG A 353 38.70 -14.65 -4.80
N ARG A 354 39.64 -14.12 -5.59
CA ARG A 354 39.37 -13.03 -6.54
C ARG A 354 38.40 -13.46 -7.64
N HIS A 355 38.54 -14.67 -8.18
CA HIS A 355 37.61 -15.20 -9.17
C HIS A 355 36.22 -15.45 -8.58
N LEU A 356 36.15 -16.04 -7.38
CA LEU A 356 34.90 -16.29 -6.69
C LEU A 356 34.14 -14.98 -6.40
N SER A 357 34.82 -13.99 -5.82
CA SER A 357 34.19 -12.69 -5.51
C SER A 357 33.69 -11.97 -6.76
N ARG A 358 34.49 -11.94 -7.84
CA ARG A 358 34.08 -11.31 -9.11
C ARG A 358 32.94 -12.06 -9.79
N GLY A 359 32.94 -13.40 -9.71
CA GLY A 359 31.87 -14.24 -10.21
C GLY A 359 30.55 -13.95 -9.50
N LEU A 360 30.56 -13.88 -8.16
CA LEU A 360 29.37 -13.55 -7.36
C LEU A 360 28.79 -12.19 -7.73
N THR A 361 29.63 -11.17 -7.94
CA THR A 361 29.16 -9.86 -8.42
C THR A 361 28.51 -9.97 -9.80
N ARG A 362 29.14 -10.65 -10.76
CA ARG A 362 28.58 -10.80 -12.11
C ARG A 362 27.25 -11.54 -12.15
N VAL A 363 27.11 -12.59 -11.35
CA VAL A 363 25.84 -13.34 -11.22
C VAL A 363 24.76 -12.44 -10.64
N ALA A 364 25.06 -11.69 -9.57
CA ALA A 364 24.12 -10.74 -8.97
C ALA A 364 23.72 -9.62 -9.95
N ASP A 365 24.68 -9.04 -10.68
CA ASP A 365 24.43 -8.04 -11.72
C ASP A 365 23.45 -8.56 -12.77
N ARG A 366 23.67 -9.78 -13.26
CA ARG A 366 22.86 -10.39 -14.32
C ARG A 366 21.45 -10.71 -13.86
N LEU A 367 21.31 -11.29 -12.67
CA LEU A 367 19.98 -11.60 -12.10
C LEU A 367 19.22 -10.31 -11.78
N TRP A 368 19.92 -9.25 -11.37
CA TRP A 368 19.30 -7.94 -11.17
C TRP A 368 18.75 -7.34 -12.46
N GLU A 369 19.48 -7.43 -13.58
CA GLU A 369 18.99 -7.03 -14.90
C GLU A 369 17.71 -7.80 -15.27
N LEU A 370 17.70 -9.12 -15.10
CA LEU A 370 16.54 -9.96 -15.38
C LEU A 370 15.33 -9.60 -14.53
N GLU A 371 15.53 -9.28 -13.25
CA GLU A 371 14.46 -8.83 -12.35
C GLU A 371 13.81 -7.51 -12.81
N HIS A 372 14.60 -6.63 -13.45
CA HIS A 372 14.14 -5.33 -13.95
C HIS A 372 13.52 -5.43 -15.35
N ASP A 373 14.09 -6.25 -16.24
CA ASP A 373 13.60 -6.46 -17.61
C ASP A 373 12.26 -7.22 -17.64
N ALA A 374 12.02 -8.10 -16.66
CA ALA A 374 10.74 -8.80 -16.51
C ALA A 374 9.54 -7.83 -16.27
N GLY A 375 9.80 -6.55 -15.96
CA GLY A 375 8.79 -5.50 -15.83
C GLY A 375 8.57 -4.62 -17.06
N ALA A 376 9.29 -4.81 -18.17
CA ALA A 376 9.06 -4.05 -19.40
C ALA A 376 7.94 -4.73 -20.22
N PRO A 377 6.81 -4.05 -20.52
CA PRO A 377 5.83 -4.61 -21.44
C PRO A 377 6.51 -4.82 -22.79
N GLY A 378 6.63 -6.09 -23.20
CA GLY A 378 7.18 -6.46 -24.49
C GLY A 378 6.40 -5.75 -25.59
N VAL A 379 7.04 -4.77 -26.22
CA VAL A 379 6.61 -4.24 -27.51
C VAL A 379 6.76 -5.39 -28.50
N LYS A 380 5.66 -6.07 -28.80
CA LYS A 380 5.58 -6.93 -29.98
C LYS A 380 5.64 -6.00 -31.20
N VAL A 381 6.81 -5.94 -31.82
CA VAL A 381 6.93 -5.62 -33.23
C VAL A 381 6.69 -6.92 -33.98
N ASP A 382 5.48 -7.06 -34.51
CA ASP A 382 5.20 -7.44 -35.91
C ASP A 382 3.69 -7.45 -36.16
#